data_AF-A0A1B8F2F2-F1
#
_entry.id   AF-A0A1B8F2F2-F1
#
_cell.length_a   1.000
_cell.length_b   1.000
_cell.length_c   1.000
_cell.angle_alpha   90.00
_cell.angle_beta   90.00
_cell.angle_gamma   90.00
#
_symmetry.space_group_name_H-M   'P 1'
#
loop_
_entity.id
_entity.type
_entity.pdbx_description
1 polymer ?
#
loop_
_entity_poly.entity_id
_entity_poly.type
_entity_poly.pdbx_seq_one_letter_code
_entity_poly.pdbx_strand_id
1 'polypeptide(L)'
;MLRPRIIRALPTLRRSIHRLPPLEKFQEGIPGLLTQDGFRIAWTEYQGLMLEKLNALTVGSGEDYSSSTKNLLIKYARQPSMASLFNHASMAHNNHFFFSTLSTDTTTMPASLQRGLEASFSSIDTLRKEFVATANAMFGPGFVWLVKTKEGKYALLTTYIAGSPYPGAHWRRQTKDMNTEAAPVTADPANAAEYYRQQAIANMPIANTVGAHGPFSASAKSAPGGIDVNPILCVSTWQHVYMPDWGVLQKKQFLEAWWDRIDWNVVADAAGDSKFSGPQFTR
;
A
#
# COMPACT_ATOMS: atom_id res chain seq x y z
N MET A 1 13.79 -8.71 -62.71
CA MET A 1 14.53 -8.34 -61.48
C MET A 1 13.54 -8.25 -60.32
N LEU A 2 13.49 -9.28 -59.46
CA LEU A 2 12.63 -9.31 -58.26
C LEU A 2 13.42 -8.74 -57.07
N ARG A 3 12.92 -7.68 -56.43
CA ARG A 3 13.54 -7.10 -55.23
C ARG A 3 13.37 -8.05 -54.04
N PRO A 4 14.42 -8.30 -53.24
CA PRO A 4 14.30 -9.16 -52.06
C PRO A 4 13.43 -8.49 -50.99
N ARG A 5 12.53 -9.27 -50.38
CA ARG A 5 11.75 -8.86 -49.19
C ARG A 5 12.70 -8.74 -48.01
N ILE A 6 12.80 -7.54 -47.44
CA ILE A 6 13.45 -7.31 -46.14
C ILE A 6 12.56 -7.93 -45.06
N ILE A 7 12.98 -9.06 -44.49
CA ILE A 7 12.37 -9.61 -43.29
C ILE A 7 12.89 -8.76 -42.13
N ARG A 8 12.06 -7.84 -41.64
CA ARG A 8 12.36 -7.05 -40.45
C ARG A 8 12.28 -8.01 -39.25
N ALA A 9 13.43 -8.36 -38.67
CA ALA A 9 13.47 -9.12 -37.44
C ALA A 9 12.68 -8.36 -36.36
N LEU A 10 11.69 -9.03 -35.76
CA LEU A 10 11.00 -8.51 -34.60
C LEU A 10 12.05 -8.33 -33.49
N PRO A 11 12.04 -7.19 -32.75
CA PRO A 11 12.95 -7.03 -31.64
C PRO A 11 12.68 -8.16 -30.64
N THR A 12 13.71 -8.96 -30.36
CA THR A 12 13.70 -9.90 -29.24
C THR A 12 13.63 -9.07 -27.96
N LEU A 13 12.43 -8.95 -27.40
CA LEU A 13 12.23 -8.42 -26.05
C LEU A 13 13.06 -9.30 -25.09
N ARG A 14 14.21 -8.79 -24.65
CA ARG A 14 14.95 -9.38 -23.54
C ARG A 14 14.06 -9.27 -22.31
N ARG A 15 13.61 -10.42 -21.79
CA ARG A 15 12.79 -10.52 -20.58
C ARG A 15 13.54 -9.91 -19.40
N SER A 16 12.95 -8.93 -18.71
CA SER A 16 13.51 -8.32 -17.49
C SER A 16 12.80 -8.86 -16.25
N ILE A 17 13.23 -10.00 -15.73
CA ILE A 17 12.64 -10.66 -14.54
C ILE A 17 12.59 -9.70 -13.34
N HIS A 18 11.52 -9.72 -12.53
CA HIS A 18 11.46 -8.94 -11.30
C HIS A 18 12.52 -9.43 -10.31
N ARG A 19 13.39 -8.52 -9.86
CA ARG A 19 14.50 -8.82 -8.94
C ARG A 19 14.32 -8.07 -7.63
N LEU A 20 14.92 -8.61 -6.58
CA LEU A 20 14.95 -7.99 -5.27
C LEU A 20 15.67 -6.64 -5.34
N PRO A 21 15.04 -5.51 -4.97
CA PRO A 21 15.72 -4.24 -4.85
C PRO A 21 16.80 -4.31 -3.77
N PRO A 22 18.04 -3.87 -4.03
CA PRO A 22 19.07 -3.85 -3.00
C PRO A 22 18.72 -2.78 -1.96
N LEU A 23 18.61 -3.20 -0.70
CA LEU A 23 18.47 -2.30 0.46
C LEU A 23 19.77 -2.38 1.29
N GLU A 24 20.85 -1.88 0.72
CA GLU A 24 22.20 -2.01 1.28
C GLU A 24 22.33 -1.38 2.67
N LYS A 25 21.54 -0.34 2.97
CA LYS A 25 21.48 0.31 4.28
C LYS A 25 21.08 -0.60 5.44
N PHE A 26 20.50 -1.77 5.18
CA PHE A 26 19.97 -2.67 6.21
C PHE A 26 20.66 -4.03 6.28
N GLN A 27 21.85 -4.20 5.70
CA GLN A 27 22.56 -5.49 5.69
C GLN A 27 22.82 -6.07 7.10
N GLU A 28 22.99 -5.20 8.10
CA GLU A 28 23.20 -5.56 9.51
C GLU A 28 21.90 -5.57 10.32
N GLY A 29 20.74 -5.38 9.66
CA GLY A 29 19.44 -5.15 10.30
C GLY A 29 19.10 -3.67 10.42
N ILE A 30 18.06 -3.38 11.21
CA ILE A 30 17.59 -2.02 11.49
C ILE A 30 17.72 -1.81 13.00
N PRO A 31 18.71 -1.01 13.47
CA PRO A 31 18.98 -0.86 14.89
C PRO A 31 17.72 -0.54 15.70
N GLY A 32 17.49 -1.27 16.79
CA GLY A 32 16.32 -1.08 17.65
C GLY A 32 14.96 -1.47 17.05
N LEU A 33 14.90 -1.98 15.81
CA LEU A 33 13.66 -2.43 15.17
C LEU A 33 13.73 -3.89 14.71
N LEU A 34 14.72 -4.26 13.89
CA LEU A 34 14.91 -5.61 13.37
C LEU A 34 16.38 -6.04 13.51
N THR A 35 16.61 -7.29 13.93
CA THR A 35 17.96 -7.86 13.88
C THR A 35 18.33 -8.20 12.44
N GLN A 36 19.60 -8.56 12.20
CA GLN A 36 20.04 -9.05 10.90
C GLN A 36 19.24 -10.28 10.44
N ASP A 37 18.96 -11.23 11.35
CA ASP A 37 18.17 -12.43 11.04
C ASP A 37 16.71 -12.08 10.76
N GLY A 38 16.11 -11.21 11.57
CA GLY A 38 14.74 -10.72 11.36
C GLY A 38 14.60 -10.00 10.01
N PHE A 39 15.55 -9.13 9.67
CA PHE A 39 15.59 -8.46 8.37
C PHE A 39 15.78 -9.45 7.21
N ARG A 40 16.67 -10.45 7.35
CA ARG A 40 16.86 -11.49 6.32
C ARG A 40 15.56 -12.23 6.02
N ILE A 41 14.82 -12.64 7.06
CA ILE A 41 13.54 -13.34 6.90
C ILE A 41 12.49 -12.42 6.27
N ALA A 42 12.33 -11.20 6.81
CA ALA A 42 11.25 -10.30 6.45
C ALA A 42 11.43 -9.63 5.08
N TRP A 43 12.67 -9.29 4.71
CA TRP A 43 13.01 -8.71 3.43
C TRP A 43 13.55 -9.78 2.49
N THR A 44 14.79 -10.24 2.69
CA THR A 44 15.51 -11.04 1.69
C THR A 44 14.78 -12.31 1.27
N GLU A 45 14.37 -13.14 2.23
CA GLU A 45 13.72 -14.42 1.98
C GLU A 45 12.26 -14.23 1.53
N TYR A 46 11.46 -13.48 2.30
CA TYR A 46 10.05 -13.31 2.01
C TYR A 46 9.79 -12.50 0.73
N GLN A 47 10.49 -11.38 0.52
CA GLN A 47 10.37 -10.59 -0.70
C GLN A 47 10.88 -11.39 -1.92
N GLY A 48 11.98 -12.13 -1.77
CA GLY A 48 12.50 -13.03 -2.80
C GLY A 48 11.45 -14.04 -3.25
N LEU A 49 10.78 -14.70 -2.29
CA LEU A 49 9.69 -15.64 -2.55
C LEU A 49 8.51 -14.99 -3.27
N MET A 50 8.10 -13.77 -2.87
CA MET A 50 7.00 -13.05 -3.53
C MET A 50 7.33 -12.73 -4.98
N LEU A 51 8.56 -12.29 -5.25
CA LEU A 51 9.03 -11.96 -6.60
C LEU A 51 9.20 -13.21 -7.46
N GLU A 52 9.73 -14.31 -6.92
CA GLU A 52 9.83 -15.59 -7.63
C GLU A 52 8.45 -16.10 -8.06
N LYS A 53 7.48 -16.11 -7.15
CA LYS A 53 6.10 -16.50 -7.46
C LYS A 53 5.44 -15.55 -8.46
N LEU A 54 5.66 -14.24 -8.31
CA LEU A 54 5.16 -13.25 -9.28
C LEU A 54 5.73 -13.52 -10.68
N ASN A 55 7.04 -13.77 -10.78
CA ASN A 55 7.70 -14.09 -12.04
C ASN A 55 7.13 -15.37 -12.67
N ALA A 56 6.86 -16.42 -11.86
CA ALA A 56 6.24 -17.65 -12.35
C ALA A 56 4.82 -17.42 -12.90
N LEU A 57 4.04 -16.55 -12.24
CA LEU A 57 2.67 -16.22 -12.66
C LEU A 57 2.60 -15.29 -13.87
N THR A 58 3.65 -14.52 -14.16
CA THR A 58 3.72 -13.63 -15.33
C THR A 58 4.28 -14.34 -16.57
N VAL A 59 4.79 -15.57 -16.46
CA VAL A 59 5.24 -16.37 -17.62
C VAL A 59 4.11 -16.53 -18.64
N GLY A 60 4.36 -16.13 -19.89
CA GLY A 60 3.42 -16.30 -20.99
C GLY A 60 2.24 -15.33 -21.02
N SER A 61 2.13 -14.41 -20.05
CA SER A 61 1.04 -13.43 -19.96
C SER A 61 1.11 -12.30 -21.01
N GLY A 62 2.24 -12.18 -21.73
CA GLY A 62 2.48 -11.07 -22.66
C GLY A 62 2.78 -9.74 -21.97
N GLU A 63 2.87 -9.73 -20.63
CA GLU A 63 3.25 -8.55 -19.87
C GLU A 63 4.70 -8.16 -20.13
N ASP A 64 4.93 -6.85 -20.24
CA ASP A 64 6.27 -6.32 -20.22
C ASP A 64 6.77 -6.36 -18.77
N TYR A 65 7.73 -7.24 -18.50
CA TYR A 65 8.32 -7.41 -17.17
C TYR A 65 9.06 -6.16 -16.67
N SER A 66 9.19 -5.12 -17.52
CA SER A 66 9.61 -3.77 -17.11
C SER A 66 8.55 -3.03 -16.27
N SER A 67 7.32 -3.55 -16.21
CA SER A 67 6.23 -2.96 -15.43
C SER A 67 6.50 -3.13 -13.94
N SER A 68 6.46 -2.03 -13.19
CA SER A 68 6.58 -2.07 -11.73
C SER A 68 5.49 -2.93 -11.08
N THR A 69 5.78 -3.50 -9.90
CA THR A 69 4.82 -4.29 -9.11
C THR A 69 3.53 -3.51 -8.84
N LYS A 70 3.64 -2.18 -8.64
CA LYS A 70 2.50 -1.25 -8.54
C LYS A 70 1.61 -1.25 -9.79
N ASN A 71 2.18 -1.25 -10.99
CA ASN A 71 1.39 -1.24 -12.22
C ASN A 71 0.66 -2.58 -12.40
N LEU A 72 1.33 -3.69 -12.09
CA LEU A 72 0.74 -5.02 -12.15
C LEU A 72 -0.42 -5.18 -11.16
N LEU A 73 -0.25 -4.77 -9.90
CA LEU A 73 -1.33 -4.88 -8.92
C LEU A 73 -2.55 -4.02 -9.35
N ILE A 74 -2.35 -2.81 -9.88
CA ILE A 74 -3.47 -1.97 -10.34
C ILE A 74 -4.17 -2.64 -11.54
N LYS A 75 -3.39 -3.13 -12.51
CA LYS A 75 -3.91 -3.76 -13.73
C LYS A 75 -4.79 -4.98 -13.45
N TYR A 76 -4.37 -5.82 -12.51
CA TYR A 76 -5.05 -7.08 -12.21
C TYR A 76 -6.03 -7.03 -11.04
N ALA A 77 -6.16 -5.88 -10.35
CA ALA A 77 -7.02 -5.74 -9.18
C ALA A 77 -8.47 -6.22 -9.39
N ARG A 78 -9.04 -5.95 -10.58
CA ARG A 78 -10.43 -6.31 -10.89
C ARG A 78 -10.60 -7.76 -11.38
N GLN A 79 -9.53 -8.43 -11.82
CA GLN A 79 -9.61 -9.72 -12.51
C GLN A 79 -9.61 -10.89 -11.50
N PRO A 80 -10.72 -11.64 -11.34
CA PRO A 80 -10.79 -12.71 -10.36
C PRO A 80 -9.84 -13.87 -10.68
N SER A 81 -9.69 -14.23 -11.96
CA SER A 81 -8.78 -15.29 -12.42
C SER A 81 -7.30 -14.97 -12.17
N MET A 82 -6.95 -13.68 -12.09
CA MET A 82 -5.60 -13.19 -11.83
C MET A 82 -5.41 -12.73 -10.38
N ALA A 83 -6.32 -13.14 -9.46
CA ALA A 83 -6.27 -12.73 -8.07
C ALA A 83 -4.96 -13.15 -7.36
N SER A 84 -4.37 -14.29 -7.74
CA SER A 84 -3.08 -14.73 -7.20
C SER A 84 -1.94 -13.83 -7.63
N LEU A 85 -1.90 -13.42 -8.91
CA LEU A 85 -0.89 -12.48 -9.43
C LEU A 85 -1.00 -11.13 -8.71
N PHE A 86 -2.23 -10.62 -8.55
CA PHE A 86 -2.48 -9.42 -7.74
C PHE A 86 -1.89 -9.55 -6.33
N ASN A 87 -2.15 -10.68 -5.63
CA ASN A 87 -1.69 -10.86 -4.25
C ASN A 87 -0.16 -10.81 -4.15
N HIS A 88 0.57 -11.48 -5.04
CA HIS A 88 2.04 -11.48 -5.03
C HIS A 88 2.63 -10.12 -5.44
N ALA A 89 2.04 -9.46 -6.45
CA ALA A 89 2.45 -8.12 -6.86
C ALA A 89 2.20 -7.08 -5.75
N SER A 90 1.03 -7.13 -5.12
CA SER A 90 0.64 -6.25 -4.02
C SER A 90 1.49 -6.48 -2.78
N MET A 91 1.75 -7.73 -2.39
CA MET A 91 2.65 -8.02 -1.27
C MET A 91 4.08 -7.55 -1.53
N ALA A 92 4.63 -7.83 -2.72
CA ALA A 92 5.97 -7.36 -3.06
C ALA A 92 6.04 -5.82 -3.04
N HIS A 93 5.01 -5.14 -3.53
CA HIS A 93 4.93 -3.67 -3.51
C HIS A 93 4.81 -3.13 -2.08
N ASN A 94 3.88 -3.64 -1.29
CA ASN A 94 3.59 -3.14 0.05
C ASN A 94 4.75 -3.40 1.02
N ASN A 95 5.38 -4.58 0.93
CA ASN A 95 6.54 -4.91 1.74
C ASN A 95 7.74 -4.02 1.39
N HIS A 96 8.02 -3.81 0.10
CA HIS A 96 9.05 -2.85 -0.31
C HIS A 96 8.74 -1.43 0.16
N PHE A 97 7.48 -1.00 0.07
CA PHE A 97 7.06 0.31 0.56
C PHE A 97 7.38 0.48 2.05
N PHE A 98 7.00 -0.50 2.88
CA PHE A 98 7.33 -0.52 4.31
C PHE A 98 8.83 -0.30 4.56
N PHE A 99 9.70 -1.14 3.98
CA PHE A 99 11.15 -1.01 4.20
C PHE A 99 11.75 0.27 3.61
N SER A 100 11.22 0.76 2.49
CA SER A 100 11.72 1.99 1.85
C SER A 100 11.53 3.24 2.71
N THR A 101 10.51 3.24 3.58
CA THR A 101 10.19 4.35 4.50
C THR A 101 10.93 4.28 5.84
N LEU A 102 11.86 3.35 6.01
CA LEU A 102 12.66 3.21 7.24
C LEU A 102 14.04 3.82 7.09
N SER A 103 14.63 4.22 8.22
CA SER A 103 16.00 4.73 8.32
C SER A 103 16.75 3.98 9.43
N THR A 104 18.07 3.80 9.23
CA THR A 104 18.97 3.34 10.29
C THR A 104 19.17 4.41 11.35
N ASP A 105 19.10 5.68 10.96
CA ASP A 105 19.26 6.84 11.83
C ASP A 105 17.90 7.47 12.15
N THR A 106 17.79 8.11 13.31
CA THR A 106 16.60 8.88 13.65
C THR A 106 16.52 10.12 12.77
N THR A 107 15.42 10.28 12.04
CA THR A 107 15.18 11.46 11.20
C THR A 107 14.24 12.44 11.88
N THR A 108 14.41 13.73 11.63
CA THR A 108 13.49 14.77 12.12
C THR A 108 12.42 15.05 11.10
N MET A 109 11.17 15.22 11.55
CA MET A 109 10.05 15.50 10.66
C MET A 109 10.16 16.91 10.06
N PRO A 110 10.08 17.07 8.72
CA PRO A 110 10.08 18.39 8.11
C PRO A 110 8.86 19.23 8.53
N ALA A 111 9.07 20.52 8.80
CA ALA A 111 8.03 21.43 9.31
C ALA A 111 6.83 21.65 8.35
N SER A 112 7.00 21.41 7.04
CA SER A 112 5.89 21.42 6.07
C SER A 112 4.95 20.24 6.30
N LEU A 113 5.51 19.03 6.36
CA LEU A 113 4.77 17.81 6.63
C LEU A 113 4.12 17.84 8.02
N GLN A 114 4.86 18.26 9.05
CA GLN A 114 4.37 18.35 10.42
C GLN A 114 3.09 19.19 10.51
N ARG A 115 3.09 20.39 9.91
CA ARG A 115 1.90 21.27 9.91
C ARG A 115 0.69 20.63 9.21
N GLY A 116 0.90 19.92 8.11
CA GLY A 116 -0.17 19.22 7.40
C GLY A 116 -0.78 18.08 8.22
N LEU A 117 0.06 17.34 8.94
CA LEU A 117 -0.35 16.26 9.83
C LEU A 117 -1.07 16.80 11.07
N GLU A 118 -0.54 17.85 11.71
CA GLU A 118 -1.18 18.52 12.85
C GLU A 118 -2.54 19.12 12.47
N ALA A 119 -2.69 19.65 11.25
CA ALA A 119 -3.98 20.13 10.77
C ALA A 119 -5.03 19.01 10.60
N SER A 120 -4.59 17.76 10.38
CA SER A 120 -5.49 16.61 10.18
C SER A 120 -5.75 15.83 11.48
N PHE A 121 -4.74 15.68 12.33
CA PHE A 121 -4.77 14.83 13.53
C PHE A 121 -4.66 15.61 14.85
N SER A 122 -4.69 16.94 14.81
CA SER A 122 -4.46 17.87 15.93
C SER A 122 -3.03 17.89 16.48
N SER A 123 -2.36 16.74 16.59
CA SER A 123 -0.94 16.65 17.00
C SER A 123 -0.24 15.41 16.43
N ILE A 124 1.09 15.44 16.35
CA ILE A 124 1.88 14.26 15.94
C ILE A 124 1.80 13.13 16.97
N ASP A 125 1.67 13.45 18.26
CA ASP A 125 1.45 12.45 19.31
C ASP A 125 0.10 11.74 19.16
N THR A 126 -0.96 12.48 18.80
CA THR A 126 -2.27 11.90 18.48
C THR A 126 -2.17 10.97 17.28
N LEU A 127 -1.48 11.39 16.21
CA LEU A 127 -1.23 10.55 15.05
C LEU A 127 -0.48 9.26 15.43
N ARG A 128 0.62 9.35 16.19
CA ARG A 128 1.39 8.19 16.67
C ARG A 128 0.47 7.20 17.40
N LYS A 129 -0.29 7.70 18.38
CA LYS A 129 -1.21 6.89 19.19
C LYS A 129 -2.28 6.22 18.33
N GLU A 130 -2.90 6.95 17.42
CA GLU A 130 -3.94 6.41 16.54
C GLU A 130 -3.37 5.36 15.58
N PHE A 131 -2.19 5.62 15.01
CA PHE A 131 -1.51 4.71 14.09
C PHE A 131 -1.13 3.39 14.79
N VAL A 132 -0.46 3.48 15.94
CA VAL A 132 -0.05 2.32 16.75
C VAL A 132 -1.28 1.56 17.24
N ALA A 133 -2.31 2.25 17.75
CA ALA A 133 -3.52 1.61 18.21
C ALA A 133 -4.24 0.86 17.08
N THR A 134 -4.38 1.49 15.91
CA THR A 134 -5.01 0.87 14.73
C THR A 134 -4.25 -0.37 14.29
N ALA A 135 -2.92 -0.28 14.13
CA ALA A 135 -2.08 -1.40 13.72
C ALA A 135 -2.07 -2.53 14.74
N ASN A 136 -2.10 -2.21 16.04
CA ASN A 136 -2.16 -3.21 17.11
C ASN A 136 -3.54 -3.90 17.14
N ALA A 137 -4.62 -3.15 16.95
CA ALA A 137 -6.00 -3.66 16.95
C ALA A 137 -6.34 -4.51 15.73
N MET A 138 -5.62 -4.35 14.61
CA MET A 138 -5.80 -5.23 13.43
C MET A 138 -5.56 -6.69 13.81
N PHE A 139 -6.63 -7.47 13.78
CA PHE A 139 -6.61 -8.90 14.01
C PHE A 139 -6.26 -9.62 12.70
N GLY A 140 -4.99 -10.03 12.58
CA GLY A 140 -4.47 -10.69 11.40
C GLY A 140 -3.41 -9.85 10.66
N PRO A 141 -2.80 -10.44 9.61
CA PRO A 141 -1.77 -9.78 8.83
C PRO A 141 -2.36 -8.72 7.89
N GLY A 142 -1.64 -7.61 7.74
CA GLY A 142 -2.02 -6.54 6.84
C GLY A 142 -1.09 -5.35 6.97
N PHE A 143 -1.58 -4.19 6.55
CA PHE A 143 -0.85 -2.94 6.53
C PHE A 143 -1.72 -1.80 7.03
N VAL A 144 -1.11 -0.86 7.75
CA VAL A 144 -1.71 0.44 8.06
C VAL A 144 -0.94 1.51 7.31
N TRP A 145 -1.66 2.36 6.61
CA TRP A 145 -1.14 3.36 5.70
C TRP A 145 -1.51 4.75 6.21
N LEU A 146 -0.55 5.68 6.14
CA LEU A 146 -0.86 7.10 6.11
C LEU A 146 -1.04 7.49 4.65
N VAL A 147 -2.18 8.10 4.35
CA VAL A 147 -2.50 8.54 2.99
C VAL A 147 -2.81 10.02 2.96
N LYS A 148 -2.38 10.70 1.90
CA LYS A 148 -2.75 12.08 1.57
C LYS A 148 -3.85 12.06 0.52
N THR A 149 -4.98 12.69 0.84
CA THR A 149 -6.10 12.88 -0.09
C THR A 149 -5.77 13.96 -1.13
N LYS A 150 -6.50 14.01 -2.25
CA LYS A 150 -6.35 15.09 -3.22
C LYS A 150 -6.62 16.48 -2.63
N GLU A 151 -7.47 16.55 -1.61
CA GLU A 151 -7.79 17.76 -0.87
C GLU A 151 -6.66 18.21 0.09
N GLY A 152 -5.56 17.45 0.15
CA GLY A 152 -4.40 17.76 1.00
C GLY A 152 -4.56 17.35 2.47
N LYS A 153 -5.67 16.69 2.83
CA LYS A 153 -5.89 16.11 4.17
C LYS A 153 -5.21 14.75 4.30
N TYR A 154 -4.77 14.42 5.51
CA TYR A 154 -4.16 13.13 5.82
C TYR A 154 -5.16 12.25 6.56
N ALA A 155 -5.11 10.94 6.28
CA ALA A 155 -5.96 9.94 6.91
C ALA A 155 -5.21 8.63 7.09
N LEU A 156 -5.65 7.82 8.04
CA LEU A 156 -5.20 6.44 8.19
C LEU A 156 -6.10 5.50 7.38
N LEU A 157 -5.48 4.52 6.73
CA LEU A 157 -6.17 3.48 5.97
C LEU A 157 -5.59 2.12 6.34
N THR A 158 -6.46 1.16 6.61
CA THR A 158 -6.07 -0.24 6.85
C THR A 158 -6.28 -1.05 5.59
N THR A 159 -5.42 -2.03 5.35
CA THR A 159 -5.62 -3.05 4.31
C THR A 159 -5.22 -4.42 4.84
N TYR A 160 -6.12 -5.39 4.77
CA TYR A 160 -5.88 -6.77 5.21
C TYR A 160 -5.15 -7.58 4.14
N ILE A 161 -4.29 -8.48 4.59
CA ILE A 161 -3.55 -9.43 3.76
C ILE A 161 -2.75 -8.70 2.66
N ALA A 162 -3.16 -8.83 1.41
CA ALA A 162 -2.51 -8.26 0.23
C ALA A 162 -3.30 -7.09 -0.36
N GLY A 163 -4.19 -6.48 0.42
CA GLY A 163 -4.99 -5.34 -0.02
C GLY A 163 -4.10 -4.15 -0.40
N SER A 164 -4.64 -3.25 -1.23
CA SER A 164 -3.89 -2.11 -1.75
C SER A 164 -4.55 -0.77 -1.42
N PRO A 165 -3.79 0.25 -0.99
CA PRO A 165 -4.34 1.57 -0.70
C PRO A 165 -4.70 2.36 -1.97
N TYR A 166 -4.22 1.95 -3.15
CA TYR A 166 -4.36 2.76 -4.36
C TYR A 166 -5.80 2.80 -4.88
N PRO A 167 -6.30 3.97 -5.33
CA PRO A 167 -7.64 4.12 -5.89
C PRO A 167 -7.90 3.20 -7.09
N GLY A 168 -6.89 3.01 -7.96
CA GLY A 168 -6.98 2.10 -9.11
C GLY A 168 -7.15 0.62 -8.73
N ALA A 169 -6.83 0.26 -7.48
CA ALA A 169 -6.97 -1.08 -6.93
C ALA A 169 -8.10 -1.20 -5.89
N HIS A 170 -9.08 -0.29 -5.89
CA HIS A 170 -10.17 -0.28 -4.90
C HIS A 170 -10.95 -1.60 -4.79
N TRP A 171 -11.08 -2.36 -5.89
CA TRP A 171 -11.65 -3.73 -5.91
C TRP A 171 -11.01 -4.68 -4.90
N ARG A 172 -9.76 -4.40 -4.52
CA ARG A 172 -8.93 -5.19 -3.61
C ARG A 172 -8.29 -4.29 -2.56
N ARG A 173 -9.03 -3.29 -2.07
CA ARG A 173 -8.59 -2.46 -0.94
C ARG A 173 -8.54 -3.27 0.36
N GLN A 174 -9.55 -4.13 0.57
CA GLN A 174 -9.66 -5.04 1.73
C GLN A 174 -9.50 -4.28 3.05
N THR A 175 -10.28 -3.22 3.29
CA THR A 175 -10.07 -2.33 4.45
C THR A 175 -10.52 -2.90 5.78
N LYS A 176 -11.43 -3.87 5.74
CA LYS A 176 -12.16 -4.43 6.87
C LYS A 176 -12.12 -5.95 6.80
N ASP A 177 -12.13 -6.58 7.98
CA ASP A 177 -12.28 -8.02 8.09
C ASP A 177 -13.76 -8.40 8.08
N MET A 178 -14.23 -8.93 6.96
CA MET A 178 -15.64 -9.28 6.79
C MET A 178 -16.13 -10.42 7.71
N ASN A 179 -15.21 -11.16 8.35
CA ASN A 179 -15.61 -12.21 9.29
C ASN A 179 -16.05 -11.65 10.66
N THR A 180 -15.62 -10.44 11.01
CA THR A 180 -15.83 -9.84 12.33
C THR A 180 -16.64 -8.54 12.27
N GLU A 181 -16.90 -7.99 11.09
CA GLU A 181 -17.85 -6.89 10.92
C GLU A 181 -19.25 -7.34 11.36
N ALA A 182 -19.70 -6.85 12.51
CA ALA A 182 -21.09 -7.03 12.93
C ALA A 182 -22.02 -6.43 11.87
N ALA A 183 -23.03 -7.19 11.45
CA ALA A 183 -24.13 -6.61 10.70
C ALA A 183 -24.74 -5.48 11.54
N PRO A 184 -25.04 -4.30 10.96
CA PRO A 184 -25.81 -3.29 11.69
C PRO A 184 -27.08 -3.97 12.20
N VAL A 185 -27.47 -3.68 13.44
CA VAL A 185 -28.59 -4.32 14.16
C VAL A 185 -29.92 -4.28 13.37
N THR A 186 -30.00 -3.46 12.32
CA THR A 186 -31.15 -3.30 11.41
C THR A 186 -31.11 -4.17 10.16
N ALA A 187 -30.03 -4.94 9.91
CA ALA A 187 -29.94 -5.81 8.74
C ALA A 187 -30.65 -7.13 9.02
N ASP A 188 -31.77 -7.36 8.34
CA ASP A 188 -32.46 -8.65 8.32
C ASP A 188 -31.46 -9.74 7.87
N PRO A 189 -31.19 -10.78 8.68
CA PRO A 189 -30.24 -11.84 8.36
C PRO A 189 -30.57 -12.61 7.07
N ALA A 190 -31.80 -12.48 6.54
CA ALA A 190 -32.19 -13.07 5.27
C ALA A 190 -31.69 -12.31 4.03
N ASN A 191 -31.19 -11.07 4.18
CA ASN A 191 -30.91 -10.19 3.03
C ASN A 191 -29.48 -9.63 3.02
N ALA A 192 -28.49 -10.53 2.98
CA ALA A 192 -27.07 -10.17 2.84
C ALA A 192 -26.79 -9.25 1.64
N ALA A 193 -27.59 -9.35 0.56
CA ALA A 193 -27.48 -8.49 -0.61
C ALA A 193 -27.77 -7.01 -0.29
N GLU A 194 -28.65 -6.72 0.66
CA GLU A 194 -28.99 -5.37 1.08
C GLU A 194 -27.92 -4.76 1.99
N TYR A 195 -27.30 -5.59 2.84
CA TYR A 195 -26.09 -5.22 3.59
C TYR A 195 -24.93 -4.83 2.65
N TYR A 196 -24.64 -5.65 1.63
CA TYR A 196 -23.59 -5.31 0.66
C TYR A 196 -23.92 -4.05 -0.17
N ARG A 197 -25.19 -3.80 -0.51
CA ARG A 197 -25.60 -2.53 -1.12
C ARG A 197 -25.39 -1.35 -0.19
N GLN A 198 -25.83 -1.45 1.07
CA GLN A 198 -25.69 -0.37 2.04
C GLN A 198 -24.22 -0.07 2.37
N GLN A 199 -23.35 -1.07 2.45
CA GLN A 199 -21.91 -0.85 2.61
C GLN A 199 -21.25 -0.23 1.38
N ALA A 200 -21.66 -0.65 0.17
CA ALA A 200 -21.20 -0.01 -1.06
C ALA A 200 -21.64 1.46 -1.14
N ILE A 201 -22.82 1.80 -0.60
CA ILE A 201 -23.34 3.16 -0.48
C ILE A 201 -22.65 3.95 0.65
N ALA A 202 -22.39 3.33 1.81
CA ALA A 202 -21.75 3.98 2.95
C ALA A 202 -20.27 4.34 2.70
N ASN A 203 -19.61 3.61 1.79
CA ASN A 203 -18.27 3.93 1.29
C ASN A 203 -18.28 4.89 0.10
N MET A 204 -19.45 5.37 -0.36
CA MET A 204 -19.54 6.54 -1.24
C MET A 204 -19.66 7.80 -0.37
N PRO A 205 -18.98 8.91 -0.72
CA PRO A 205 -19.31 10.19 -0.10
C PRO A 205 -20.80 10.46 -0.35
N ILE A 206 -21.53 10.78 0.72
CA ILE A 206 -22.96 11.11 0.66
C ILE A 206 -23.12 12.36 -0.19
N ALA A 207 -23.33 12.19 -1.49
CA ALA A 207 -23.87 13.23 -2.34
C ALA A 207 -25.37 13.24 -2.07
N ASN A 208 -25.84 14.22 -1.29
CA ASN A 208 -27.26 14.48 -1.13
C ASN A 208 -27.93 14.53 -2.52
N THR A 209 -28.95 13.71 -2.70
CA THR A 209 -29.65 13.43 -3.97
C THR A 209 -30.33 14.64 -4.61
N VAL A 210 -30.23 15.82 -3.98
CA VAL A 210 -30.83 17.08 -4.47
C VAL A 210 -29.84 18.01 -5.19
N GLY A 211 -28.56 17.64 -5.32
CA GLY A 211 -27.53 18.46 -6.00
C GLY A 211 -26.92 17.88 -7.27
N ALA A 212 -27.19 16.61 -7.60
CA ALA A 212 -26.45 15.84 -8.62
C ALA A 212 -26.67 16.28 -10.08
N HIS A 213 -27.61 17.19 -10.33
CA HIS A 213 -27.96 17.70 -11.67
C HIS A 213 -27.91 19.23 -11.79
N GLY A 214 -27.35 19.93 -10.81
CA GLY A 214 -27.21 21.39 -10.88
C GLY A 214 -26.09 21.84 -11.82
N PRO A 215 -26.17 23.03 -12.43
CA PRO A 215 -25.14 23.56 -13.33
C PRO A 215 -23.77 23.81 -12.64
N PHE A 216 -23.72 23.70 -11.31
CA PHE A 216 -22.49 23.76 -10.49
C PHE A 216 -21.94 22.38 -10.08
N SER A 217 -22.54 21.27 -10.53
CA SER A 217 -22.10 19.89 -10.23
C SER A 217 -20.87 19.44 -11.05
N ALA A 218 -19.96 20.36 -11.38
CA ALA A 218 -18.77 20.10 -12.18
C ALA A 218 -17.57 19.60 -11.34
N SER A 219 -17.82 18.87 -10.24
CA SER A 219 -16.75 18.12 -9.58
C SER A 219 -16.39 16.91 -10.45
N ALA A 220 -15.11 16.77 -10.78
CA ALA A 220 -14.60 15.65 -11.56
C ALA A 220 -15.14 14.33 -11.00
N LYS A 221 -15.80 13.53 -11.85
CA LYS A 221 -16.36 12.25 -11.45
C LYS A 221 -15.22 11.32 -11.03
N SER A 222 -14.94 11.25 -9.73
CA SER A 222 -14.08 10.21 -9.16
C SER A 222 -14.68 8.85 -9.49
N ALA A 223 -13.83 7.84 -9.71
CA ALA A 223 -14.31 6.48 -9.96
C ALA A 223 -15.24 6.03 -8.81
N PRO A 224 -16.30 5.23 -9.07
CA PRO A 224 -17.22 4.77 -8.03
C PRO A 224 -16.44 4.11 -6.86
N GLY A 225 -16.51 4.69 -5.66
CA GLY A 225 -15.78 4.21 -4.46
C GLY A 225 -14.34 4.76 -4.26
N GLY A 226 -13.89 5.70 -5.09
CA GLY A 226 -12.54 6.27 -5.06
C GLY A 226 -12.46 7.59 -4.33
N ILE A 227 -12.11 7.57 -3.04
CA ILE A 227 -11.25 8.65 -2.51
C ILE A 227 -9.91 8.52 -3.22
N ASP A 228 -9.50 9.55 -3.94
CA ASP A 228 -8.17 9.56 -4.54
C ASP A 228 -7.14 9.84 -3.46
N VAL A 229 -6.46 8.78 -3.06
CA VAL A 229 -5.49 8.78 -1.98
C VAL A 229 -4.10 8.41 -2.50
N ASN A 230 -3.10 9.11 -1.97
CA ASN A 230 -1.69 8.81 -2.20
C ASN A 230 -1.07 8.27 -0.89
N PRO A 231 -0.67 6.99 -0.83
CA PRO A 231 0.02 6.45 0.34
C PRO A 231 1.42 7.07 0.47
N ILE A 232 1.76 7.50 1.69
CA ILE A 232 3.05 8.17 1.99
C ILE A 232 3.86 7.47 3.07
N LEU A 233 3.21 6.69 3.95
CA LEU A 233 3.86 5.89 5.00
C LEU A 233 3.07 4.60 5.19
N CYS A 234 3.75 3.53 5.57
CA CYS A 234 3.14 2.22 5.82
C CYS A 234 3.84 1.50 6.98
N VAL A 235 3.07 0.78 7.80
CA VAL A 235 3.60 -0.25 8.71
C VAL A 235 3.07 -1.63 8.28
N SER A 236 3.95 -2.62 8.28
CA SER A 236 3.54 -4.02 8.12
C SER A 236 3.17 -4.63 9.47
N THR A 237 2.02 -5.29 9.54
CA THR A 237 1.58 -6.06 10.71
C THR A 237 1.70 -7.57 10.48
N TRP A 238 2.44 -7.98 9.45
CA TRP A 238 2.70 -9.38 9.15
C TRP A 238 3.66 -10.00 10.16
N GLN A 239 3.35 -11.23 10.58
CA GLN A 239 4.11 -11.96 11.61
C GLN A 239 5.57 -12.20 11.18
N HIS A 240 5.83 -12.47 9.90
CA HIS A 240 7.20 -12.68 9.41
C HIS A 240 8.09 -11.44 9.54
N VAL A 241 7.51 -10.25 9.76
CA VAL A 241 8.26 -9.02 9.99
C VAL A 241 8.67 -8.89 11.45
N TYR A 242 7.71 -8.92 12.37
CA TYR A 242 7.99 -8.59 13.77
C TYR A 242 8.25 -9.81 14.66
N MET A 243 7.68 -10.98 14.36
CA MET A 243 7.74 -12.13 15.25
C MET A 243 9.15 -12.70 15.48
N PRO A 244 10.06 -12.72 14.49
CA PRO A 244 11.43 -13.20 14.72
C PRO A 244 12.16 -12.46 15.84
N ASP A 245 11.93 -11.15 15.97
CA ASP A 245 12.65 -10.29 16.93
C ASP A 245 11.84 -9.99 18.20
N TRP A 246 10.51 -9.85 18.07
CA TRP A 246 9.64 -9.38 19.15
C TRP A 246 8.76 -10.49 19.75
N GLY A 247 8.64 -11.63 19.08
CA GLY A 247 7.75 -12.72 19.48
C GLY A 247 6.26 -12.37 19.34
N VAL A 248 5.40 -13.16 19.99
CA VAL A 248 3.93 -13.08 19.82
C VAL A 248 3.31 -11.92 20.62
N LEU A 249 3.82 -11.65 21.83
CA LEU A 249 3.19 -10.74 22.79
C LEU A 249 3.57 -9.27 22.59
N GLN A 250 4.63 -8.99 21.82
CA GLN A 250 5.23 -7.66 21.78
C GLN A 250 4.94 -6.88 20.49
N LYS A 251 3.81 -7.17 19.82
CA LYS A 251 3.39 -6.45 18.60
C LYS A 251 3.33 -4.93 18.84
N LYS A 252 2.82 -4.49 19.98
CA LYS A 252 2.74 -3.06 20.31
C LYS A 252 4.14 -2.43 20.43
N GLN A 253 5.08 -3.09 21.09
CA GLN A 253 6.44 -2.59 21.26
C GLN A 253 7.17 -2.49 19.92
N PHE A 254 6.98 -3.47 19.03
CA PHE A 254 7.45 -3.39 17.65
C PHE A 254 6.90 -2.15 16.93
N LEU A 255 5.60 -1.85 17.08
CA LEU A 255 4.98 -0.69 16.44
C LEU A 255 5.49 0.65 17.00
N GLU A 256 5.76 0.71 18.31
CA GLU A 256 6.38 1.89 18.93
C GLU A 256 7.82 2.08 18.45
N ALA A 257 8.60 0.99 18.36
CA ALA A 257 9.97 1.02 17.85
C ALA A 257 10.02 1.36 16.35
N TRP A 258 9.03 0.91 15.58
CA TRP A 258 8.89 1.23 14.16
C TRP A 258 8.72 2.74 13.96
N TRP A 259 7.89 3.38 14.79
CA TRP A 259 7.65 4.82 14.72
C TRP A 259 8.95 5.63 14.84
N ASP A 260 9.84 5.20 15.72
CA ASP A 260 11.11 5.88 15.98
C ASP A 260 12.15 5.67 14.85
N ARG A 261 11.87 4.78 13.88
CA ARG A 261 12.73 4.47 12.71
C ARG A 261 12.14 4.89 11.37
N ILE A 262 11.08 5.71 11.38
CA ILE A 262 10.53 6.30 10.17
C ILE A 262 11.55 7.28 9.55
N ASP A 263 11.73 7.18 8.23
CA ASP A 263 12.43 8.19 7.43
C ASP A 263 11.45 9.29 7.01
N TRP A 264 11.35 10.34 7.82
CA TRP A 264 10.42 11.44 7.58
C TRP A 264 10.77 12.27 6.35
N ASN A 265 12.00 12.19 5.83
CA ASN A 265 12.36 12.86 4.57
C ASN A 265 11.70 12.14 3.39
N VAL A 266 11.80 10.80 3.35
CA VAL A 266 11.12 9.99 2.34
C VAL A 266 9.60 10.17 2.40
N VAL A 267 9.03 10.23 3.61
CA VAL A 267 7.59 10.48 3.79
C VAL A 267 7.20 11.88 3.30
N ALA A 268 8.00 12.91 3.58
CA ALA A 268 7.75 14.27 3.11
C ALA A 268 7.87 14.39 1.59
N ASP A 269 8.85 13.72 0.97
CA ASP A 269 9.01 13.60 -0.48
C ASP A 269 7.77 12.95 -1.10
N ALA A 270 7.31 11.82 -0.53
CA ALA A 270 6.12 11.12 -1.00
C ALA A 270 4.83 11.96 -0.85
N ALA A 271 4.77 12.83 0.16
CA ALA A 271 3.67 13.77 0.37
C ALA A 271 3.71 14.99 -0.57
N GLY A 272 4.82 15.20 -1.30
CA GLY A 272 5.04 16.39 -2.14
C GLY A 272 5.35 17.65 -1.32
N ASP A 273 5.78 17.50 -0.07
CA ASP A 273 6.00 18.58 0.88
C ASP A 273 7.49 18.95 1.01
N SER A 274 8.37 18.31 0.23
CA SER A 274 9.80 18.61 0.18
C SER A 274 10.14 19.65 -0.88
N LYS A 275 11.12 20.50 -0.57
CA LYS A 275 11.79 21.38 -1.54
C LYS A 275 12.91 20.65 -2.30
N PHE A 276 13.00 19.33 -2.18
CA PHE A 276 14.08 18.52 -2.71
C PHE A 276 13.55 17.69 -3.87
N SER A 277 13.98 18.01 -5.09
CA SER A 277 13.79 17.16 -6.26
C SER A 277 14.78 15.98 -6.19
N GLY A 278 14.60 15.10 -5.20
CA GLY A 278 15.19 13.76 -5.15
C GLY A 278 14.37 12.80 -6.02
N PRO A 279 14.91 11.63 -6.39
CA PRO A 279 14.39 10.84 -7.50
C PRO A 279 12.93 10.47 -7.25
N GLN A 280 12.05 11.01 -8.11
CA GLN A 280 10.71 10.48 -8.28
C GLN A 280 10.82 8.97 -8.42
N PHE A 281 9.93 8.21 -7.78
CA PHE A 281 9.81 6.78 -8.01
C PHE A 281 9.49 6.53 -9.50
N THR A 282 10.53 6.47 -10.32
CA THR A 282 10.49 6.19 -11.75
C THR A 282 11.15 4.84 -12.02
N ARG A 283 10.29 3.93 -12.48
CA ARG A 283 10.52 2.64 -13.15
C ARG A 283 10.83 1.45 -12.26
#